data_AF-A0A222TAH8-F1
#
_entry.id   AF-A0A222TAH8-F1
#
_cell.length_a   1.000
_cell.length_b   1.000
_cell.length_c   1.000
_cell.angle_alpha   90.00
_cell.angle_beta   90.00
_cell.angle_gamma   90.00
#
_symmetry.space_group_name_H-M   'P 1'
#
loop_
_entity.id
_entity.type
_entity.pdbx_description
1 polymer ?
#
loop_
_entity_poly.entity_id
_entity_poly.type
_entity_poly.pdbx_seq_one_letter_code
_entity_poly.pdbx_strand_id
1 'polypeptide(L)'
;MAALAGRVHRGPVRRGAGRRGLERPRPVLQGLLGGVVQPVLPKEGTVTQINTINLAANSPHTAAAQKFIDYAIGAKAQKAFDEAAFYAPVNRDVRLSPAVKNRTAASDVQRKNQIPIDWDWLTTRYTAWVDRIKQEVISG
;
A
#
# COMPACT_ATOMS: atom_id res chain seq x y z
N MET A 1 35.90 -21.57 -33.84
CA MET A 1 36.69 -22.66 -33.23
C MET A 1 37.17 -22.17 -31.87
N ALA A 2 36.80 -22.63 -30.68
CA ALA A 2 35.76 -23.52 -30.17
C ALA A 2 35.55 -23.10 -28.69
N ALA A 3 34.33 -23.18 -28.18
CA ALA A 3 33.96 -22.79 -26.82
C ALA A 3 34.38 -23.87 -25.80
N LEU A 4 34.89 -23.46 -24.62
CA LEU A 4 34.99 -24.33 -23.45
C LEU A 4 33.69 -24.25 -22.64
N ALA A 5 32.97 -25.37 -22.62
CA ALA A 5 31.77 -25.59 -21.82
C ALA A 5 32.14 -26.09 -20.41
N GLY A 6 31.83 -25.31 -19.38
CA GLY A 6 31.80 -25.79 -17.99
C GLY A 6 30.47 -26.46 -17.70
N ARG A 7 30.47 -27.77 -17.42
CA ARG A 7 29.30 -28.54 -16.96
C ARG A 7 28.91 -28.11 -15.55
N VAL A 8 27.72 -27.54 -15.39
CA VAL A 8 27.03 -27.50 -14.08
C VAL A 8 26.11 -28.71 -14.01
N HIS A 9 26.37 -29.60 -13.06
CA HIS A 9 25.59 -30.80 -12.81
C HIS A 9 24.20 -30.42 -12.27
N ARG A 10 23.14 -30.61 -13.07
CA ARG A 10 21.75 -30.47 -12.62
C ARG A 10 21.24 -31.82 -12.10
N GLY A 11 21.19 -31.97 -10.78
CA GLY A 11 20.44 -33.05 -10.14
C GLY A 11 18.91 -32.85 -10.32
N PRO A 12 18.10 -33.91 -10.28
CA PRO A 12 16.67 -33.80 -10.52
C PRO A 12 15.98 -33.09 -9.34
N VAL A 13 15.21 -32.04 -9.66
CA VAL A 13 14.31 -31.38 -8.70
C VAL A 13 13.20 -32.39 -8.35
N ARG A 14 13.25 -32.96 -7.14
CA ARG A 14 12.15 -33.76 -6.60
C ARG A 14 10.93 -32.86 -6.44
N ARG A 15 9.93 -33.03 -7.32
CA ARG A 15 8.57 -32.49 -7.10
C ARG A 15 7.96 -33.25 -5.93
N GLY A 16 8.03 -32.65 -4.73
CA GLY A 16 7.26 -33.10 -3.59
C GLY A 16 5.77 -32.87 -3.85
N ALA A 17 5.05 -33.95 -4.13
CA ALA A 17 3.60 -33.99 -4.06
C ALA A 17 3.15 -33.80 -2.60
N GLY A 18 2.13 -32.97 -2.39
CA GLY A 18 1.32 -33.02 -1.16
C GLY A 18 1.46 -31.83 -0.22
N ARG A 19 0.79 -30.71 -0.54
CA ARG A 19 0.06 -29.86 0.43
C ARG A 19 -1.16 -29.24 -0.26
N ARG A 20 -2.20 -30.05 -0.49
CA ARG A 20 -3.57 -29.51 -0.62
C ARG A 20 -4.02 -29.12 0.78
N GLY A 21 -3.64 -27.92 1.20
CA GLY A 21 -4.01 -27.36 2.50
C GLY A 21 -4.23 -25.88 2.34
N LEU A 22 -5.50 -25.48 2.24
CA LEU A 22 -6.02 -24.11 2.39
C LEU A 22 -5.07 -23.02 1.89
N GLU A 23 -5.10 -22.73 0.59
CA GLU A 23 -4.51 -21.49 0.09
C GLU A 23 -5.25 -20.32 0.72
N ARG A 24 -4.67 -19.76 1.79
CA ARG A 24 -5.10 -18.47 2.32
C ARG A 24 -4.82 -17.43 1.23
N PRO A 25 -5.75 -16.50 0.96
CA PRO A 25 -5.58 -15.53 -0.10
C PRO A 25 -4.27 -14.75 0.12
N ARG A 26 -3.39 -14.78 -0.89
CA ARG A 26 -2.10 -14.06 -0.86
C ARG A 26 -2.35 -12.56 -0.69
N PRO A 27 -1.56 -11.82 0.09
CA PRO A 27 -1.57 -10.36 0.16
C PRO A 27 -1.23 -9.69 -1.17
N VAL A 28 -1.69 -8.44 -1.32
CA VAL A 28 -1.69 -7.68 -2.59
C VAL A 28 -0.31 -7.58 -3.20
N LEU A 29 0.65 -7.12 -2.39
CA LEU A 29 1.99 -6.82 -2.84
C LEU A 29 2.73 -8.07 -3.36
N GLN A 30 2.43 -9.23 -2.80
CA GLN A 30 3.06 -10.50 -3.19
C GLN A 30 2.40 -11.17 -4.39
N GLY A 31 1.08 -11.03 -4.54
CA GLY A 31 0.34 -11.63 -5.64
C GLY A 31 0.83 -11.14 -7.01
N LEU A 32 1.19 -9.85 -7.09
CA LEU A 32 1.67 -9.19 -8.31
C LEU A 32 3.18 -9.40 -8.57
N LEU A 33 4.00 -9.50 -7.53
CA LEU A 33 5.48 -9.50 -7.67
C LEU A 33 6.17 -10.83 -7.29
N GLY A 34 5.41 -11.86 -6.93
CA GLY A 34 6.00 -13.16 -6.56
C GLY A 34 6.81 -13.15 -5.26
N GLY A 35 6.69 -12.09 -4.44
CA GLY A 35 7.42 -11.97 -3.19
C GLY A 35 6.99 -13.01 -2.15
N VAL A 36 7.94 -13.51 -1.35
CA VAL A 36 7.69 -14.52 -0.30
C VAL A 36 7.34 -13.91 1.08
N VAL A 37 7.49 -12.60 1.24
CA VAL A 37 7.25 -11.87 2.51
C VAL A 37 5.82 -11.34 2.63
N GLN A 38 5.10 -11.83 3.65
CA GLN A 38 3.70 -11.51 3.91
C GLN A 38 3.58 -10.27 4.80
N PRO A 39 2.81 -9.23 4.42
CA PRO A 39 2.44 -8.17 5.35
C PRO A 39 1.60 -8.74 6.49
N VAL A 40 1.84 -8.25 7.70
CA VAL A 40 1.09 -8.60 8.90
C VAL A 40 0.43 -7.36 9.46
N LEU A 41 -0.76 -7.50 10.03
CA LEU A 41 -1.36 -6.46 10.86
C LEU A 41 -0.86 -6.66 12.30
N PRO A 42 -0.09 -5.71 12.86
CA PRO A 42 0.40 -5.83 14.23
C PRO A 42 -0.73 -5.84 15.26
N LYS A 43 -0.48 -6.45 16.43
CA LYS A 43 -1.50 -6.56 17.50
C LYS A 43 -1.74 -5.21 18.19
N GLU A 44 -0.68 -4.43 18.30
CA GLU A 44 -0.64 -3.06 18.80
C GLU A 44 -1.35 -2.06 17.88
N GLY A 45 -1.70 -2.49 16.66
CA GLY A 45 -2.37 -1.69 15.66
C GLY A 45 -1.44 -1.14 14.60
N THR A 46 -1.99 -0.32 13.71
CA THR A 46 -1.26 0.31 12.62
C THR A 46 -1.72 1.75 12.42
N VAL A 47 -0.78 2.60 12.03
CA VAL A 47 -1.07 3.98 11.64
C VAL A 47 -1.61 3.98 10.21
N THR A 48 -2.77 4.61 9.99
CA THR A 48 -3.32 4.78 8.64
C THR A 48 -2.95 6.13 8.09
N GLN A 49 -2.38 6.15 6.89
CA GLN A 49 -2.13 7.37 6.14
C GLN A 49 -3.31 7.65 5.21
N ILE A 50 -3.79 8.90 5.21
CA ILE A 50 -4.77 9.39 4.25
C ILE A 50 -4.02 10.21 3.20
N ASN A 51 -4.08 9.77 1.94
CA ASN A 51 -3.51 10.52 0.83
C ASN A 51 -4.46 11.65 0.43
N THR A 52 -3.90 12.82 0.14
CA THR A 52 -4.67 14.02 -0.24
C THR A 52 -4.29 14.49 -1.64
N ILE A 53 -5.28 15.01 -2.37
CA ILE A 53 -5.07 15.76 -3.62
C ILE A 53 -5.30 17.22 -3.26
N ASN A 54 -4.29 18.07 -3.45
CA ASN A 54 -4.35 19.46 -3.04
C ASN A 54 -4.24 20.38 -4.26
N LEU A 55 -5.05 21.44 -4.29
CA LEU A 55 -4.92 22.51 -5.26
C LEU A 55 -3.84 23.48 -4.78
N ALA A 56 -2.76 23.63 -5.56
CA ALA A 56 -1.71 24.59 -5.26
C ALA A 56 -2.24 26.04 -5.34
N ALA A 57 -1.80 26.88 -4.41
CA ALA A 57 -2.13 28.30 -4.41
C ALA A 57 -1.68 28.97 -5.71
N ASN A 58 -2.47 29.92 -6.21
CA ASN A 58 -2.21 30.69 -7.43
C ASN A 58 -2.02 29.85 -8.70
N SER A 59 -2.62 28.65 -8.76
CA SER A 59 -2.57 27.81 -9.95
C SER A 59 -3.16 28.55 -11.17
N PRO A 60 -2.45 28.60 -12.31
CA PRO A 60 -2.96 29.19 -13.55
C PRO A 60 -4.14 28.40 -14.14
N HIS A 61 -4.42 27.22 -13.60
CA HIS A 61 -5.47 26.30 -14.06
C HIS A 61 -6.45 25.92 -12.95
N THR A 62 -6.69 26.81 -11.98
CA THR A 62 -7.55 26.56 -10.81
C THR A 62 -8.88 25.89 -11.15
N ALA A 63 -9.62 26.40 -12.15
CA ALA A 63 -10.92 25.82 -12.52
C ALA A 63 -10.83 24.39 -13.08
N ALA A 64 -9.80 24.08 -13.87
CA ALA A 64 -9.60 22.74 -14.42
C ALA A 64 -9.13 21.77 -13.32
N ALA A 65 -8.24 22.23 -12.44
CA ALA A 65 -7.76 21.44 -11.32
C ALA A 65 -8.88 21.10 -10.33
N GLN A 66 -9.79 22.04 -10.04
CA GLN A 66 -10.96 21.76 -9.19
C GLN A 66 -11.85 20.68 -9.81
N LYS A 67 -12.17 20.78 -11.11
CA LYS A 67 -12.95 19.75 -11.82
C LYS A 67 -12.29 18.38 -11.76
N PHE A 68 -10.96 18.33 -11.86
CA PHE A 68 -10.21 17.08 -11.72
C PHE A 68 -10.31 16.52 -10.31
N ILE A 69 -10.15 17.35 -9.27
CA ILE A 69 -10.29 16.93 -7.87
C ILE A 69 -11.68 16.36 -7.62
N ASP A 70 -12.73 17.08 -8.03
CA ASP A 70 -14.13 16.66 -7.86
C ASP A 70 -14.39 15.29 -8.52
N TYR A 71 -13.85 15.08 -9.72
CA TYR A 71 -13.92 13.79 -10.41
C TYR A 71 -13.15 12.70 -9.65
N ALA A 72 -11.90 12.96 -9.27
CA ALA A 72 -11.00 11.98 -8.66
C ALA A 72 -11.50 11.48 -7.30
N ILE A 73 -12.15 12.34 -6.50
CA ILE A 73 -12.73 11.97 -5.21
C ILE A 73 -14.17 11.41 -5.33
N GLY A 74 -14.75 11.43 -6.53
CA GLY A 74 -16.06 10.87 -6.82
C GLY A 74 -16.09 9.35 -6.69
N ALA A 75 -17.25 8.80 -6.33
CA ALA A 75 -17.40 7.38 -6.01
C ALA A 75 -16.99 6.44 -7.15
N LYS A 76 -17.26 6.82 -8.41
CA LYS A 76 -16.87 6.02 -9.59
C LYS A 76 -15.36 5.92 -9.74
N ALA A 77 -14.66 7.06 -9.64
CA ALA A 77 -13.21 7.12 -9.79
C ALA A 77 -12.51 6.40 -8.63
N GLN A 78 -12.93 6.66 -7.39
CA GLN A 78 -12.38 5.98 -6.22
C GLN A 78 -12.61 4.46 -6.30
N LYS A 79 -13.81 3.98 -6.64
CA LYS A 79 -14.05 2.53 -6.79
C LYS A 79 -13.07 1.90 -7.78
N ALA A 80 -12.92 2.48 -8.96
CA ALA A 80 -12.03 1.94 -9.99
C ALA A 80 -10.57 1.92 -9.53
N PHE A 81 -10.11 3.02 -8.92
CA PHE A 81 -8.76 3.13 -8.40
C PHE A 81 -8.51 2.14 -7.24
N ASP A 82 -9.41 2.08 -6.27
CA ASP A 82 -9.28 1.25 -5.08
C ASP A 82 -9.33 -0.25 -5.41
N GLU A 83 -10.15 -0.66 -6.38
CA GLU A 83 -10.20 -2.05 -6.84
C GLU A 83 -8.91 -2.47 -7.57
N ALA A 84 -8.28 -1.57 -8.31
CA ALA A 84 -7.05 -1.85 -9.04
C ALA A 84 -5.80 -1.74 -8.17
N ALA A 85 -5.74 -0.73 -7.32
CA ALA A 85 -4.57 -0.36 -6.52
C ALA A 85 -4.63 -0.88 -5.07
N PHE A 86 -5.75 -1.48 -4.67
CA PHE A 86 -5.99 -1.96 -3.30
C PHE A 86 -5.86 -0.85 -2.26
N TYR A 87 -6.48 0.29 -2.57
CA TYR A 87 -6.71 1.38 -1.62
C TYR A 87 -8.06 1.23 -0.93
N ALA A 88 -8.23 1.98 0.17
CA ALA A 88 -9.51 2.11 0.86
C ALA A 88 -10.15 3.46 0.50
N PRO A 89 -11.43 3.49 0.10
CA PRO A 89 -12.11 4.73 -0.22
C PRO A 89 -12.36 5.56 1.03
N VAL A 90 -12.25 6.87 0.88
CA VAL A 90 -12.76 7.84 1.87
C VAL A 90 -14.21 8.24 1.56
N ASN A 91 -14.64 8.08 0.31
CA ASN A 91 -16.01 8.35 -0.11
C ASN A 91 -16.95 7.24 0.40
N ARG A 92 -17.95 7.63 1.19
CA ARG A 92 -18.89 6.73 1.87
C ARG A 92 -19.84 5.98 0.93
N ASP A 93 -19.95 6.38 -0.32
CA ASP A 93 -20.82 5.74 -1.31
C ASP A 93 -20.10 4.62 -2.08
N VAL A 94 -18.78 4.53 -1.95
CA VAL A 94 -18.00 3.47 -2.60
C VAL A 94 -18.29 2.14 -1.94
N ARG A 95 -18.57 1.13 -2.77
CA ARG A 95 -18.74 -0.27 -2.37
C ARG A 95 -17.73 -1.11 -3.13
N LEU A 96 -16.67 -1.52 -2.43
CA LEU A 96 -15.65 -2.41 -2.96
C LEU A 96 -16.13 -3.87 -2.97
N SER A 97 -15.57 -4.68 -3.88
CA SER A 97 -15.71 -6.13 -3.78
C SER A 97 -15.17 -6.66 -2.43
N PRO A 98 -15.75 -7.75 -1.86
CA PRO A 98 -15.26 -8.32 -0.60
C PRO A 98 -13.77 -8.71 -0.64
N ALA A 99 -13.30 -9.21 -1.80
CA ALA A 99 -11.91 -9.61 -1.99
C ALA A 99 -10.93 -8.42 -1.88
N VAL A 100 -11.29 -7.27 -2.43
CA VAL A 100 -10.49 -6.03 -2.31
C VAL A 100 -10.65 -5.47 -0.90
N LYS A 101 -11.90 -5.29 -0.41
CA LYS A 101 -12.18 -4.73 0.92
C LYS A 101 -11.36 -5.40 2.01
N ASN A 102 -11.31 -6.73 2.03
CA ASN A 102 -10.62 -7.50 3.07
C ASN A 102 -9.09 -7.37 3.05
N ARG A 103 -8.51 -6.80 1.99
CA ARG A 103 -7.07 -6.59 1.83
C ARG A 103 -6.63 -5.16 2.11
N THR A 104 -7.55 -4.26 2.48
CA THR A 104 -7.28 -2.82 2.65
C THR A 104 -7.72 -2.32 4.02
N ALA A 105 -7.39 -1.05 4.31
CA ALA A 105 -7.84 -0.35 5.51
C ALA A 105 -9.38 -0.28 5.64
N ALA A 106 -10.12 -0.55 4.57
CA ALA A 106 -11.58 -0.67 4.59
C ALA A 106 -12.08 -1.99 5.18
N SER A 107 -11.23 -2.95 5.54
CA SER A 107 -11.65 -4.17 6.25
C SER A 107 -12.04 -3.88 7.69
N ASP A 108 -12.98 -4.65 8.24
CA ASP A 108 -13.49 -4.40 9.60
C ASP A 108 -12.39 -4.63 10.66
N VAL A 109 -11.49 -5.58 10.41
CA VAL A 109 -10.31 -5.85 11.25
C VAL A 109 -9.32 -4.69 11.22
N GLN A 110 -8.97 -4.18 10.03
CA GLN A 110 -8.01 -3.06 9.95
C GLN A 110 -8.59 -1.79 10.57
N ARG A 111 -9.87 -1.46 10.33
CA ARG A 111 -10.53 -0.30 10.95
C ARG A 111 -10.52 -0.36 12.49
N LYS A 112 -10.71 -1.53 13.08
CA LYS A 112 -10.67 -1.71 14.54
C LYS A 112 -9.27 -1.51 15.13
N ASN A 113 -8.23 -1.79 14.36
CA ASN A 113 -6.84 -1.78 14.80
C ASN A 113 -6.07 -0.54 14.30
N GLN A 114 -6.77 0.53 13.92
CA GLN A 114 -6.10 1.79 13.56
C GLN A 114 -5.67 2.54 14.81
N ILE A 115 -4.43 3.01 14.81
CA ILE A 115 -3.92 3.94 15.80
C ILE A 115 -4.31 5.34 15.34
N PRO A 116 -5.13 6.08 16.10
CA PRO A 116 -5.45 7.47 15.78
C PRO A 116 -4.20 8.32 15.94
N ILE A 117 -3.96 9.22 14.99
CA ILE A 117 -2.85 10.16 15.02
C ILE A 117 -3.36 11.51 15.50
N ASP A 118 -2.73 12.05 16.54
CA ASP A 118 -2.87 13.45 16.92
C ASP A 118 -1.94 14.29 16.02
N TRP A 119 -2.50 14.80 14.92
CA TRP A 119 -1.74 15.60 13.96
C TRP A 119 -1.30 16.94 14.55
N ASP A 120 -2.10 17.55 15.42
CA ASP A 120 -1.75 18.83 16.04
C ASP A 120 -0.51 18.67 16.92
N TRP A 121 -0.50 17.65 17.79
CA TRP A 121 0.69 17.33 18.58
C TRP A 121 1.89 16.94 17.69
N LEU A 122 1.67 16.11 16.67
CA LEU A 122 2.74 15.64 15.78
C LEU A 122 3.44 16.80 15.07
N THR A 123 2.68 17.79 14.60
CA THR A 123 3.25 18.96 13.91
C THR A 123 4.18 19.77 14.82
N THR A 124 3.94 19.80 16.14
CA THR A 124 4.86 20.46 17.09
C THR A 124 6.24 19.79 17.18
N ARG A 125 6.36 18.52 16.74
CA ARG A 125 7.59 17.72 16.82
C ARG A 125 8.31 17.58 15.48
N TYR A 126 7.63 17.88 14.37
CA TYR A 126 8.07 17.57 13.02
C TYR A 126 9.51 18.03 12.72
N THR A 127 9.82 19.31 12.94
CA THR A 127 11.14 19.88 12.64
C THR A 127 12.25 19.18 13.40
N ALA A 128 12.08 18.98 14.72
CA ALA A 128 13.09 18.35 15.56
C ALA A 128 13.37 16.89 15.14
N TRP A 129 12.34 16.15 14.74
CA TRP A 129 12.51 14.78 14.23
C TRP A 129 13.19 14.72 12.87
N VAL A 130 12.83 15.63 11.95
CA VAL A 130 13.47 15.71 10.64
C VAL A 130 14.96 16.03 10.79
N ASP A 131 15.31 16.97 11.66
CA ASP A 131 16.71 17.33 11.90
C ASP A 131 17.49 16.17 12.50
N ARG A 132 16.89 15.45 13.45
CA ARG A 132 17.49 14.23 14.02
C ARG A 132 17.76 13.16 12.95
N ILE A 133 16.80 12.87 12.06
CA ILE A 133 16.97 11.89 10.98
C ILE A 133 18.10 12.30 10.05
N LYS A 134 18.21 13.60 9.70
CA LYS A 134 19.30 14.10 8.87
C LYS A 134 20.67 13.82 9.51
N GLN A 135 20.80 14.07 10.81
CA GLN A 135 22.07 13.86 11.52
C GLN A 135 22.41 12.38 11.72
N GLU A 136 21.44 11.56 12.11
CA GLU A 136 21.69 10.17 12.51
C GLU A 136 21.74 9.17 11.34
N VAL A 137 21.08 9.48 10.22
CA VAL A 137 20.90 8.53 9.10
C VAL A 137 21.51 9.04 7.80
N ILE A 138 21.35 10.32 7.48
CA ILE A 138 21.71 10.84 6.15
C ILE A 138 23.16 11.32 6.10
N SER A 139 23.58 12.08 7.10
CA SER A 139 24.92 12.71 7.13
C SER A 139 25.98 11.87 7.86
N GLY A 140 25.70 10.59 8.12
CA GLY A 140 26.62 9.67 8.79
C GLY A 140 27.92 9.43 8.03
#